data_AF-A0A957SHG6-F1
#
_entry.id   AF-A0A957SHG6-F1
#
_cell.length_a   1.000
_cell.length_b   1.000
_cell.length_c   1.000
_cell.angle_alpha   90.00
_cell.angle_beta   90.00
_cell.angle_gamma   90.00
#
_symmetry.space_group_name_H-M   'P 1'
#
loop_
_entity.id
_entity.type
_entity.pdbx_description
1 polymer ?
#
loop_
_entity_poly.entity_id
_entity_poly.type
_entity_poly.pdbx_seq_one_letter_code
_entity_poly.pdbx_strand_id
1 'polypeptide(L)' 'MIHLEQHGPVVAIRMSRALFGRPIYWTAAYWVDGLLIDTGPSCTAAELLRALDKMPVEQVVLTHSHEDHIGG' A
#
# COMPACT_ATOMS: atom_id res chain seq x y z
N MET A 1 -6.70 -3.86 6.30
CA MET A 1 -5.75 -3.56 7.39
C MET A 1 -4.50 -2.98 6.77
N ILE A 2 -4.10 -1.80 7.22
CA ILE A 2 -2.92 -1.08 6.73
C ILE A 2 -2.04 -0.63 7.91
N HIS A 3 -0.71 -0.69 7.74
CA HIS A 3 0.27 -0.14 8.66
C HIS A 3 1.29 0.69 7.90
N LEU A 4 1.62 1.86 8.43
CA LEU A 4 2.63 2.75 7.85
C LEU A 4 3.87 2.73 8.74
N GLU A 5 5.02 2.47 8.12
CA GLU A 5 6.32 2.43 8.77
C GLU A 5 7.27 3.40 8.04
N GLN A 6 7.81 4.38 8.76
CA GLN A 6 8.74 5.37 8.20
C GLN A 6 10.19 4.84 8.27
N HIS A 7 10.88 4.80 7.14
CA HIS A 7 12.28 4.41 6.99
C HIS A 7 13.06 5.47 6.21
N GLY A 8 13.61 6.46 6.92
CA GLY A 8 14.27 7.59 6.28
C GLY A 8 13.29 8.31 5.32
N PRO A 9 13.60 8.46 4.03
CA PRO A 9 12.69 9.08 3.06
C PRO A 9 11.56 8.15 2.57
N VAL A 10 11.60 6.86 2.90
CA VAL A 10 10.64 5.85 2.39
C VAL A 10 9.56 5.59 3.43
N VAL A 11 8.31 5.54 2.99
CA VAL A 11 7.18 5.02 3.77
C VAL A 11 6.85 3.63 3.27
N ALA A 12 7.02 2.62 4.12
CA ALA A 12 6.54 1.27 3.87
C ALA A 12 5.06 1.17 4.29
N ILE A 13 4.20 0.82 3.34
CA ILE A 13 2.76 0.71 3.53
C ILE A 13 2.43 -0.79 3.51
N ARG A 14 2.38 -1.40 4.69
CA ARG A 14 2.07 -2.83 4.82
C ARG A 14 0.58 -3.05 4.80
N MET A 15 0.13 -3.96 3.95
CA MET A 15 -1.29 -4.15 3.63
C MET A 15 -1.67 -5.61 3.76
N SER A 16 -2.86 -5.87 4.27
CA SER A 16 -3.37 -7.22 4.43
C SER A 16 -4.87 -7.28 4.25
N ARG A 17 -5.31 -8.34 3.55
CA ARG A 17 -6.66 -8.86 3.70
C ARG A 17 -6.80 -9.47 5.09
N ALA A 18 -7.67 -8.87 5.90
CA ALA A 18 -7.97 -9.37 7.23
C ALA A 18 -9.30 -10.14 7.25
N LEU A 19 -9.32 -11.30 7.92
CA LEU A 19 -10.53 -12.05 8.27
C LEU A 19 -10.67 -12.07 9.79
N PHE A 20 -11.83 -11.67 10.30
CA PHE A 20 -12.09 -11.56 11.75
C PHE A 20 -11.01 -10.75 12.50
N GLY A 21 -10.54 -9.66 11.88
CA GLY A 21 -9.50 -8.79 12.43
C GLY A 21 -8.08 -9.36 12.38
N ARG A 22 -7.86 -10.53 11.76
CA ARG A 22 -6.54 -11.17 11.63
C ARG A 22 -6.04 -11.13 10.18
N PRO A 23 -4.80 -10.70 9.93
CA PRO A 23 -4.22 -10.70 8.59
C PRO A 23 -4.02 -12.14 8.10
N ILE A 24 -4.41 -12.44 6.85
CA ILE A 24 -4.19 -13.76 6.25
C ILE A 24 -2.80 -13.84 5.60
N TYR A 25 -2.38 -12.76 4.96
CA TYR A 25 -1.07 -12.58 4.33
C TYR A 25 -0.69 -11.10 4.38
N TRP A 26 0.57 -10.78 4.12
CA TRP A 26 1.04 -9.40 4.01
C TRP A 26 1.61 -9.14 2.64
N THR A 27 1.30 -7.97 2.10
CA THR A 27 2.01 -7.35 0.98
C THR A 27 2.44 -5.95 1.40
N ALA A 28 3.25 -5.30 0.59
CA ALA A 28 3.72 -3.95 0.84
C ALA A 28 3.66 -3.11 -0.42
N ALA A 29 3.20 -1.87 -0.26
CA ALA A 29 3.49 -0.78 -1.17
C ALA A 29 4.56 0.11 -0.53
N TYR A 30 5.25 0.90 -1.35
CA TYR A 30 6.25 1.85 -0.87
C TYR A 30 5.99 3.21 -1.47
N TRP A 31 6.07 4.25 -0.65
CA TRP A 31 6.05 5.62 -1.12
C TRP A 31 7.39 6.29 -0.85
N VAL A 32 7.91 7.01 -1.85
CA VAL A 32 9.09 7.85 -1.72
C VAL A 32 8.98 9.03 -2.68
N ASP A 33 8.97 10.24 -2.15
CA ASP A 33 9.07 11.49 -2.92
C ASP A 33 8.15 11.53 -4.16
N GLY A 34 6.85 11.29 -3.96
CA GLY A 34 5.87 11.31 -5.04
C GLY A 34 5.72 10.01 -5.83
N LEU A 35 6.64 9.06 -5.69
CA LEU A 35 6.55 7.74 -6.33
C LEU A 35 5.87 6.73 -5.39
N LEU A 36 4.79 6.11 -5.86
CA LEU A 36 4.17 4.95 -5.24
C LEU A 36 4.57 3.66 -5.99
N ILE A 37 5.14 2.70 -5.28
CA ILE A 37 5.51 1.38 -5.78
C ILE A 37 4.51 0.37 -5.24
N ASP A 38 3.79 -0.30 -6.14
CA ASP A 38 2.62 -1.14 -5.87
C ASP A 38 1.47 -0.42 -5.14
N THR A 39 0.29 -1.06 -5.12
CA THR A 39 -0.96 -0.50 -4.59
C THR A 39 -1.66 -1.43 -3.60
N GLY A 40 -1.12 -2.63 -3.38
CA GLY A 40 -1.75 -3.60 -2.49
C GLY A 40 -3.01 -4.25 -3.07
N PRO A 41 -3.78 -4.98 -2.24
CA PRO A 41 -4.99 -5.66 -2.66
C PRO A 41 -6.21 -4.74 -2.68
N SER A 42 -7.21 -5.13 -3.47
CA SER A 42 -8.46 -4.39 -3.66
C SER A 42 -9.24 -4.09 -2.38
N CYS A 43 -9.19 -5.01 -1.40
CA CYS A 43 -9.87 -4.84 -0.13
C CYS A 43 -9.30 -3.72 0.74
N THR A 44 -8.10 -3.21 0.43
CA THR A 44 -7.45 -2.14 1.17
C THR A 44 -7.44 -0.80 0.44
N ALA A 45 -8.01 -0.70 -0.77
CA ALA A 45 -8.03 0.52 -1.59
C ALA A 45 -8.49 1.77 -0.83
N ALA A 46 -9.62 1.68 -0.12
CA ALA A 46 -10.14 2.81 0.66
C ALA A 46 -9.25 3.18 1.87
N GLU A 47 -8.55 2.21 2.47
CA GLU A 47 -7.56 2.47 3.52
C GLU A 47 -6.30 3.14 2.94
N LEU A 48 -5.86 2.69 1.75
CA LEU A 48 -4.73 3.27 1.03
C LEU A 48 -4.97 4.73 0.68
N LEU A 49 -6.10 5.05 0.06
CA LEU A 49 -6.44 6.44 -0.30
C LEU A 49 -6.44 7.37 0.92
N ARG A 50 -6.95 6.90 2.06
CA ARG A 50 -6.90 7.65 3.32
C ARG A 50 -5.48 7.83 3.84
N ALA A 51 -4.63 6.81 3.71
CA ALA A 51 -3.23 6.88 4.11
C ALA A 51 -2.43 7.86 3.24
N LEU A 52 -2.76 7.96 1.95
CA LEU A 52 -2.10 8.80 0.97
C LEU A 52 -2.62 10.25 0.93
N ASP A 53 -3.65 10.62 1.69
CA ASP A 53 -4.29 11.94 1.66
C ASP A 53 -3.31 13.12 1.81
N LYS A 54 -2.20 12.91 2.54
CA LYS A 54 -1.14 13.92 2.76
C LYS A 54 0.19 13.57 2.07
N MET A 55 0.19 12.56 1.22
CA MET A 55 1.36 12.05 0.52
C MET A 55 1.08 12.14 -0.98
N PRO A 56 1.48 13.23 -1.66
CA PRO A 56 1.20 13.38 -3.08
C PRO A 56 1.75 12.17 -3.85
N VAL A 57 0.95 11.65 -4.77
CA VAL A 57 1.35 10.57 -5.68
C VAL A 57 1.39 11.15 -7.08
N GLU A 58 2.59 11.27 -7.62
CA GLU A 58 2.86 11.78 -8.96
C GLU A 58 3.01 10.63 -9.95
N GLN A 59 3.51 9.49 -9.47
CA GLN A 59 3.79 8.31 -10.28
C GLN A 59 3.42 7.04 -9.53
N VAL A 60 2.94 6.04 -10.28
CA VAL A 60 2.69 4.69 -9.78
C VAL A 60 3.49 3.72 -10.64
N VAL A 61 4.29 2.87 -10.00
CA VAL A 61 5.02 1.77 -10.64
C VAL A 61 4.54 0.46 -10.03
N LEU A 62 4.19 -0.50 -10.88
CA LEU A 62 3.80 -1.83 -10.46
C LEU A 62 4.97 -2.77 -10.67
N THR A 63 5.36 -3.50 -9.63
CA THR A 63 6.43 -4.49 -9.73
C THR A 63 6.02 -5.66 -10.64
N HIS A 64 4.75 -6.05 -10.57
CA HIS A 64 4.10 -7.05 -11.42
C HIS A 64 2.56 -6.94 -11.29
N SER A 65 1.81 -7.86 -11.90
CA SER A 65 0.35 -7.76 -12.05
C SER A 65 -0.45 -8.78 -11.23
N HIS A 66 0.03 -9.19 -10.04
CA HIS A 66 -0.82 -9.95 -9.11
C HIS A 66 -1.79 -9.01 -8.38
N GLU A 67 -2.95 -9.56 -7.98
CA GLU A 67 -4.05 -8.80 -7.35
C GLU A 67 -3.61 -8.01 -6.12
N ASP A 68 -2.70 -8.56 -5.34
CA ASP A 68 -2.17 -7.96 -4.13
C ASP A 68 -1.11 -6.89 -4.38
N HIS A 69 -0.84 -6.54 -5.65
CA HIS A 69 0.06 -5.46 -6.05
C HIS A 69 -0.63 -4.39 -6.91
N ILE A 70 -1.62 -4.76 -7.73
CA ILE A 70 -2.36 -3.86 -8.65
C ILE A 70 -3.80 -3.58 -8.22
N GLY A 71 -4.27 -4.16 -7.12
CA GLY A 71 -5.68 -4.16 -6.77
C GLY A 71 -6.18 -2.88 -6.08
N GLY A 72 -5.29 -2.13 -5.42
CA GLY A 72 -5.64 -1.05 -4.49
C GLY A 72 -5.92 0.32 -5.10
#